data_AF-A0A8J8M8P0-F1
#
_entry.id   AF-A0A8J8M8P0-F1
#
_cell.length_a   1.000
_cell.length_b   1.000
_cell.length_c   1.000
_cell.angle_alpha   90.00
_cell.angle_beta   90.00
_cell.angle_gamma   90.00
#
_symmetry.space_group_name_H-M   'P 1'
#
loop_
_entity.id
_entity.type
_entity.pdbx_description
1 polymer ?
#
loop_
_entity_poly.entity_id
_entity_poly.type
_entity_poly.pdbx_seq_one_letter_code
_entity_poly.pdbx_strand_id
1 'polypeptide(L)'
;MCMGFGCNAAGITACRIIDSPRERLIAIITNNFVPCNGRFPTLIALATIFIAGISGKFSSVIGTLVILLTIVLAVFLTFGISKLLSKTILKGIPSSFTLELPPYRKPQIGKILIRSLIDRTLFVLGRAIVVAAPAGVIIWILQNITVGDISILSHCANFLEPFANMIGLDGYILMAFILGFPANEIVIPILIMSYMSTGAMLELDSLQALKDLLVNNGWTMLTAICTMLFSLNHFPCGTTLLTIYKETKSKKWTFASFIIPTITGIVICFIVAQTARLFGFY
;
A
#
# COMPACT_ATOMS: atom_id res chain seq x y z
N MET A 1 -0.06 -12.76 -7.37
CA MET A 1 -0.31 -12.75 -5.90
C MET A 1 0.93 -13.14 -5.12
N CYS A 2 1.41 -14.40 -5.12
CA CYS A 2 2.52 -14.81 -4.22
C CYS A 2 3.81 -13.99 -4.39
N MET A 3 4.22 -13.69 -5.63
CA MET A 3 5.39 -12.83 -5.87
C MET A 3 5.19 -11.36 -5.44
N GLY A 4 3.95 -10.92 -5.26
CA GLY A 4 3.60 -9.56 -4.80
C GLY A 4 3.86 -9.32 -3.31
N PHE A 5 3.86 -10.39 -2.49
CA PHE A 5 4.15 -10.26 -1.04
C PHE A 5 5.51 -9.64 -0.74
N GLY A 6 6.51 -9.90 -1.60
CA GLY A 6 7.80 -9.20 -1.51
C GLY A 6 7.68 -7.76 -2.01
N CYS A 7 7.51 -7.59 -3.31
CA CYS A 7 7.35 -6.28 -3.94
C CYS A 7 6.34 -6.36 -5.10
N ASN A 8 5.38 -5.44 -5.12
CA ASN A 8 4.38 -5.40 -6.19
C ASN A 8 5.01 -5.21 -7.57
N ALA A 9 6.08 -4.41 -7.69
CA ALA A 9 6.82 -4.25 -8.94
C ALA A 9 7.40 -5.59 -9.45
N ALA A 10 7.97 -6.41 -8.57
CA ALA A 10 8.49 -7.73 -8.94
C ALA A 10 7.34 -8.66 -9.40
N GLY A 11 6.23 -8.67 -8.66
CA GLY A 11 5.03 -9.42 -9.04
C GLY A 11 4.52 -9.06 -10.44
N ILE A 12 4.51 -7.77 -10.79
CA ILE A 12 4.11 -7.29 -12.12
C ILE A 12 5.08 -7.73 -13.21
N THR A 13 6.39 -7.66 -12.99
CA THR A 13 7.36 -8.14 -13.99
C THR A 13 7.21 -9.64 -14.27
N ALA A 14 6.78 -10.41 -13.28
CA ALA A 14 6.57 -11.84 -13.44
C ALA A 14 5.30 -12.20 -14.21
N CYS A 15 4.34 -11.27 -14.33
CA CYS A 15 3.16 -11.45 -15.18
C CYS A 15 3.51 -11.59 -16.68
N ARG A 16 4.76 -11.35 -17.10
CA ARG A 16 5.25 -11.64 -18.46
C ARG A 16 5.12 -13.11 -18.87
N ILE A 17 5.07 -14.02 -17.90
CA ILE A 17 4.92 -15.46 -18.14
C ILE A 17 3.49 -15.79 -18.58
N ILE A 18 2.51 -14.91 -18.35
CA ILE A 18 1.13 -15.11 -18.76
C ILE A 18 1.01 -14.76 -20.26
N ASP A 19 0.72 -15.78 -21.07
CA ASP A 19 0.61 -15.65 -22.53
C ASP A 19 -0.56 -14.77 -22.95
N SER A 20 -1.70 -14.92 -22.29
CA SER A 20 -2.89 -14.18 -22.66
C SER A 20 -2.79 -12.72 -22.21
N PRO A 21 -2.89 -11.74 -23.13
CA PRO A 21 -2.71 -10.33 -22.79
C PRO A 21 -3.79 -9.84 -21.83
N ARG A 22 -4.98 -10.46 -21.87
CA ARG A 22 -6.10 -10.17 -20.99
C ARG A 22 -5.82 -10.59 -19.55
N GLU A 23 -5.49 -11.86 -19.32
CA GLU A 23 -5.23 -12.35 -17.95
C GLU A 23 -3.98 -11.71 -17.38
N ARG A 24 -2.99 -11.42 -18.25
CA ARG A 24 -1.83 -10.63 -17.88
C ARG A 24 -2.23 -9.25 -17.35
N LEU A 25 -3.11 -8.52 -18.04
CA LEU A 25 -3.59 -7.21 -17.57
C LEU A 25 -4.38 -7.32 -16.27
N ILE A 26 -5.25 -8.32 -16.12
CA ILE A 26 -5.98 -8.56 -14.86
C ILE A 26 -4.97 -8.77 -13.72
N ALA A 27 -4.00 -9.67 -13.91
CA ALA A 27 -2.99 -9.98 -12.92
C ALA A 27 -2.13 -8.75 -12.56
N ILE A 28 -1.76 -7.91 -13.54
CA ILE A 28 -1.01 -6.67 -13.30
C ILE A 28 -1.80 -5.69 -12.43
N ILE A 29 -3.09 -5.48 -12.74
CA ILE A 29 -3.93 -4.53 -12.02
C ILE A 29 -4.24 -5.04 -10.61
N THR A 30 -4.54 -6.33 -10.47
CA THR A 30 -4.99 -6.90 -9.19
C THR A 30 -3.83 -7.26 -8.25
N ASN A 31 -2.58 -7.26 -8.73
CA ASN A 31 -1.42 -7.55 -7.88
C ASN A 31 -1.26 -6.55 -6.72
N ASN A 32 -1.74 -5.30 -6.85
CA ASN A 32 -1.64 -4.30 -5.80
C ASN A 32 -2.49 -4.59 -4.54
N PHE A 33 -3.52 -5.43 -4.64
CA PHE A 33 -4.34 -5.78 -3.48
C PHE A 33 -3.60 -6.68 -2.48
N VAL A 34 -2.50 -7.31 -2.91
CA VAL A 34 -1.64 -8.08 -2.02
C VAL A 34 -0.71 -7.15 -1.25
N PRO A 35 -0.61 -7.27 0.09
CA PRO A 35 0.33 -6.47 0.86
C PRO A 35 1.76 -6.81 0.46
N CYS A 36 2.54 -5.80 0.09
CA CYS A 36 3.98 -5.92 -0.12
C CYS A 36 4.76 -5.64 1.17
N ASN A 37 6.08 -5.89 1.18
CA ASN A 37 6.96 -5.62 2.34
C ASN A 37 6.71 -4.24 2.98
N GLY A 38 6.54 -3.18 2.20
CA GLY A 38 6.28 -1.84 2.76
C GLY A 38 4.94 -1.63 3.47
N ARG A 39 3.97 -2.54 3.32
CA ARG A 39 2.67 -2.46 4.00
C ARG A 39 2.62 -3.27 5.29
N PHE A 40 3.47 -4.29 5.42
CA PHE A 40 3.50 -5.15 6.61
C PHE A 40 3.83 -4.39 7.90
N PRO A 41 4.83 -3.48 7.95
CA PRO A 41 5.13 -2.72 9.18
C PRO A 41 3.92 -1.98 9.73
N THR A 42 3.19 -1.27 8.88
CA THR A 42 1.96 -0.57 9.28
C THR A 42 0.89 -1.53 9.80
N LEU A 43 0.64 -2.63 9.09
CA LEU A 43 -0.37 -3.61 9.49
C LEU A 43 -0.02 -4.30 10.81
N ILE A 44 1.26 -4.64 11.00
CA ILE A 44 1.77 -5.25 12.22
C ILE A 44 1.66 -4.27 13.38
N ALA A 45 2.13 -3.03 13.21
CA ALA A 45 2.11 -2.02 14.27
C ALA A 45 0.68 -1.67 14.71
N LEU A 46 -0.25 -1.49 13.78
CA LEU A 46 -1.64 -1.18 14.12
C LEU A 46 -2.36 -2.37 14.76
N ALA A 47 -2.13 -3.59 14.25
CA ALA A 47 -2.68 -4.80 14.85
C ALA A 47 -2.18 -5.01 16.29
N THR A 48 -0.89 -4.75 16.56
CA THR A 48 -0.33 -4.90 17.89
C THR A 48 -0.83 -3.83 18.86
N ILE A 49 -0.87 -2.56 18.44
CA ILE A 49 -1.26 -1.43 19.29
C ILE A 49 -2.75 -1.46 19.65
N PHE A 50 -3.63 -1.59 18.65
CA PHE A 50 -5.06 -1.37 18.84
C PHE A 50 -5.87 -2.65 19.09
N ILE A 51 -5.37 -3.82 18.69
CA ILE A 51 -6.12 -5.08 18.80
C ILE A 51 -5.46 -6.01 19.82
N ALA A 52 -4.17 -6.31 19.66
CA ALA A 52 -3.47 -7.23 20.55
C ALA A 52 -3.28 -6.67 21.98
N GLY A 53 -3.14 -5.35 22.11
CA GLY A 53 -2.97 -4.67 23.40
C GLY A 53 -4.14 -4.82 24.37
N ILE A 54 -5.32 -5.22 23.88
CA ILE A 54 -6.54 -5.37 24.71
C ILE A 54 -6.55 -6.70 25.47
N SER A 55 -5.88 -7.75 24.98
CA SER A 55 -6.13 -9.14 25.39
C SER A 55 -5.00 -9.81 26.20
N GLY A 56 -4.06 -9.04 26.76
CA GLY A 56 -3.11 -9.46 27.82
C GLY A 56 -2.29 -10.71 27.53
N LYS A 57 -2.84 -11.91 27.80
CA LYS A 57 -2.18 -13.21 27.66
C LYS A 57 -2.19 -13.80 26.25
N PHE A 58 -3.13 -13.42 25.39
CA PHE A 58 -3.24 -13.93 24.01
C PHE A 58 -2.88 -12.89 22.95
N SER A 59 -2.22 -11.81 23.34
CA SER A 59 -1.90 -10.67 22.46
C SER A 59 -1.14 -11.09 21.19
N SER A 60 -0.12 -11.94 21.30
CA SER A 60 0.65 -12.43 20.15
C SER A 60 -0.17 -13.27 19.18
N VAL A 61 -1.03 -14.15 19.69
CA VAL A 61 -1.92 -15.00 18.88
C VAL A 61 -2.96 -14.14 18.16
N ILE A 62 -3.55 -13.18 18.87
CA ILE A 62 -4.57 -12.29 18.31
C ILE A 62 -3.97 -11.38 17.23
N GLY A 63 -2.79 -10.79 17.47
CA GLY A 63 -2.10 -10.00 16.45
C GLY A 63 -1.80 -10.79 15.18
N THR A 64 -1.36 -12.05 15.33
CA THR A 64 -1.12 -12.97 14.21
C THR A 64 -2.41 -13.30 13.45
N LEU A 65 -3.51 -13.56 14.17
CA LEU A 65 -4.82 -13.84 13.56
C LEU A 65 -5.36 -12.63 12.78
N VAL A 66 -5.19 -11.42 13.30
CA VAL A 66 -5.60 -10.19 12.59
C VAL A 66 -4.84 -10.05 11.27
N ILE A 67 -3.52 -10.25 11.27
CA ILE A 67 -2.72 -10.17 10.05
C ILE A 67 -3.14 -11.26 9.07
N LEU A 68 -3.37 -12.48 9.54
CA LEU A 68 -3.85 -13.58 8.71
C LEU A 68 -5.22 -13.24 8.08
N LEU A 69 -6.17 -12.76 8.88
CA LEU A 69 -7.49 -12.31 8.39
C LEU A 69 -7.36 -11.20 7.36
N THR A 70 -6.44 -10.26 7.58
CA THR A 70 -6.14 -9.16 6.67
C THR A 70 -5.61 -9.67 5.33
N ILE A 71 -4.72 -10.66 5.33
CA ILE A 71 -4.20 -11.31 4.10
C ILE A 71 -5.30 -12.10 3.39
N VAL A 72 -6.11 -12.86 4.14
CA VAL A 72 -7.24 -13.61 3.59
C VAL A 72 -8.24 -12.67 2.91
N LEU A 73 -8.57 -11.55 3.57
CA LEU A 73 -9.42 -10.49 3.01
C LEU A 73 -8.81 -9.90 1.73
N ALA A 74 -7.51 -9.63 1.70
CA ALA A 74 -6.81 -9.19 0.50
C ALA A 74 -6.94 -10.19 -0.66
N VAL A 75 -6.80 -11.49 -0.40
CA VAL A 75 -6.99 -12.55 -1.42
C VAL A 75 -8.42 -12.55 -1.95
N PHE A 76 -9.43 -12.48 -1.07
CA PHE A 76 -10.83 -12.41 -1.48
C PHE A 76 -11.13 -11.17 -2.32
N LEU A 77 -10.63 -9.99 -1.92
CA LEU A 77 -10.77 -8.76 -2.70
C LEU A 77 -10.09 -8.87 -4.07
N THR A 78 -8.91 -9.47 -4.13
CA THR A 78 -8.19 -9.69 -5.38
C THR A 78 -9.00 -10.56 -6.35
N PHE A 79 -9.62 -11.64 -5.86
CA PHE A 79 -10.52 -12.47 -6.68
C PHE A 79 -11.81 -11.75 -7.06
N GLY A 80 -12.41 -11.00 -6.14
CA GLY A 80 -13.62 -10.21 -6.40
C GLY A 80 -13.41 -9.20 -7.52
N ILE A 81 -12.30 -8.46 -7.47
CA ILE A 81 -11.94 -7.45 -8.46
C ILE A 81 -11.52 -8.11 -9.78
N SER A 82 -10.80 -9.24 -9.73
CA SER A 82 -10.48 -10.01 -10.95
C SER A 82 -11.75 -10.47 -11.67
N LYS A 83 -12.78 -10.91 -10.92
CA LYS A 83 -14.09 -11.29 -11.46
C LYS A 83 -14.87 -10.09 -12.00
N LEU A 84 -14.81 -8.94 -11.32
CA LEU A 84 -15.44 -7.71 -11.79
C LEU A 84 -14.82 -7.24 -13.11
N LEU A 85 -13.48 -7.18 -13.19
CA LEU A 85 -12.75 -6.76 -14.39
C LEU A 85 -12.97 -7.72 -15.56
N SER A 86 -12.96 -9.03 -15.31
CA SER A 86 -13.16 -10.03 -16.37
C SER A 86 -14.58 -10.03 -16.95
N LYS A 87 -15.59 -9.60 -16.17
CA LYS A 87 -16.97 -9.43 -16.64
C LYS A 87 -17.27 -8.07 -17.28
N THR A 88 -16.56 -7.01 -16.89
CA THR A 88 -16.86 -5.63 -17.33
C THR A 88 -15.97 -5.17 -18.47
N ILE A 89 -14.74 -4.77 -18.15
CA ILE A 89 -13.81 -4.04 -19.03
C ILE A 89 -13.01 -5.00 -19.91
N LEU A 90 -12.72 -6.19 -19.40
CA LEU A 90 -11.88 -7.19 -20.06
C LEU A 90 -12.75 -8.41 -20.39
N LYS A 91 -13.75 -8.29 -21.26
CA LYS A 91 -14.51 -9.45 -21.78
C LYS A 91 -13.69 -10.18 -22.86
N GLY A 92 -13.71 -11.50 -22.87
CA GLY A 92 -12.96 -12.30 -23.85
C GLY A 92 -13.02 -13.80 -23.60
N ILE A 93 -12.44 -14.57 -24.52
CA ILE A 93 -12.34 -16.04 -24.45
C ILE A 93 -11.17 -16.41 -23.51
N PRO A 94 -11.33 -17.37 -22.58
CA PRO A 94 -10.21 -17.87 -21.78
C PRO A 94 -9.16 -18.53 -22.69
N SER A 95 -7.87 -18.28 -22.44
CA SER A 95 -6.79 -18.95 -23.17
C SER A 95 -6.60 -20.37 -22.66
N SER A 96 -6.34 -21.33 -23.55
CA SER A 96 -5.89 -22.67 -23.15
C SER A 96 -4.53 -22.56 -22.46
N PHE A 97 -4.47 -22.94 -21.18
CA PHE A 97 -3.23 -23.01 -20.43
C PHE A 97 -2.51 -24.31 -20.82
N THR A 98 -1.70 -24.27 -21.86
CA THR A 98 -0.80 -25.39 -22.19
C THR A 98 0.43 -25.26 -21.32
N LEU A 99 0.50 -26.06 -20.25
CA LEU A 99 1.63 -26.08 -19.34
C LEU A 99 2.80 -26.83 -20.02
N GLU A 100 3.46 -26.16 -20.96
CA GLU A 100 4.73 -26.66 -21.48
C GLU A 100 5.78 -26.57 -20.38
N LEU A 101 6.23 -27.73 -19.88
CA LEU A 101 7.30 -27.75 -18.90
C LEU A 101 8.59 -27.27 -19.58
N PRO A 102 9.16 -26.12 -19.19
CA PRO A 102 10.41 -25.68 -19.78
C PRO A 102 11.52 -26.65 -19.37
N PRO A 103 12.48 -26.98 -20.27
CA PRO A 103 13.59 -27.85 -19.93
C PRO A 103 14.43 -27.22 -18.81
N TYR A 104 14.55 -27.94 -17.69
CA TYR A 104 15.30 -27.50 -16.51
C TYR A 104 16.80 -27.41 -16.84
N ARG A 105 17.36 -26.20 -16.79
CA ARG A 105 18.79 -25.94 -17.02
C ARG A 105 19.48 -25.69 -15.68
N LYS A 106 20.64 -26.31 -15.46
CA LYS A 106 21.42 -26.11 -14.22
C LYS A 106 21.78 -24.62 -14.07
N PRO A 107 21.45 -23.98 -12.94
CA PRO A 107 21.74 -22.57 -12.72
C PRO A 107 23.26 -22.35 -12.62
N GLN A 108 23.80 -21.46 -13.46
CA GLN A 108 25.19 -20.99 -13.33
C GLN A 108 25.25 -19.94 -12.21
N ILE A 109 25.47 -20.40 -10.98
CA ILE A 109 25.37 -19.60 -9.74
C ILE A 109 26.09 -18.24 -9.87
N GLY A 110 27.36 -18.23 -10.30
CA GLY A 110 28.15 -17.00 -10.41
C GLY A 110 27.59 -15.98 -11.40
N LYS A 111 27.22 -16.42 -12.61
CA LYS A 111 26.62 -15.54 -13.62
C LYS A 111 25.23 -15.05 -13.20
N ILE A 112 24.45 -15.89 -12.52
CA ILE A 112 23.13 -15.49 -12.00
C ILE A 112 23.28 -14.42 -10.93
N LEU A 113 24.25 -14.55 -10.03
CA LEU A 113 24.46 -13.60 -8.94
C LEU A 113 24.88 -12.23 -9.47
N ILE A 114 25.90 -12.18 -10.32
CA ILE A 114 26.40 -10.94 -10.94
C ILE A 114 25.30 -10.28 -11.77
N ARG A 115 24.62 -11.06 -12.63
CA ARG A 115 23.62 -10.53 -13.54
C ARG A 115 22.34 -10.12 -12.81
N SER A 116 21.96 -10.81 -11.73
CA SER A 116 20.84 -10.39 -10.89
C SER A 116 21.16 -9.10 -10.14
N LEU A 117 22.36 -8.96 -9.59
CA LEU A 117 22.77 -7.73 -8.90
C LEU A 117 22.83 -6.52 -9.85
N ILE A 118 23.52 -6.65 -10.97
CA ILE A 118 23.76 -5.54 -11.89
C ILE A 118 22.51 -5.23 -12.74
N ASP A 119 21.93 -6.24 -13.40
CA ASP A 119 20.85 -6.01 -14.37
C ASP A 119 19.46 -5.90 -13.72
N ARG A 120 19.26 -6.44 -12.49
CA ARG A 120 17.95 -6.36 -11.82
C ARG A 120 17.94 -5.39 -10.64
N THR A 121 18.90 -5.50 -9.72
CA THR A 121 18.86 -4.68 -8.50
C THR A 121 19.17 -3.21 -8.79
N LEU A 122 20.21 -2.94 -9.58
CA LEU A 122 20.67 -1.57 -9.88
C LEU A 122 19.63 -0.77 -10.67
N PHE A 123 18.95 -1.40 -11.64
CA PHE A 123 17.87 -0.76 -12.40
C PHE A 123 16.60 -0.50 -11.59
N VAL A 124 16.27 -1.37 -10.63
CA VAL A 124 15.14 -1.14 -9.71
C VAL A 124 15.49 -0.02 -8.73
N LEU A 125 16.71 -0.02 -8.20
CA LEU A 125 17.21 1.04 -7.32
C LEU A 125 17.22 2.40 -8.02
N GLY A 126 17.69 2.47 -9.27
CA GLY A 126 17.63 3.70 -10.06
C GLY A 126 16.20 4.23 -10.22
N ARG A 127 15.20 3.35 -10.42
CA ARG A 127 13.79 3.77 -10.45
C ARG A 127 13.30 4.27 -9.10
N ALA A 128 13.74 3.65 -8.00
CA ALA A 128 13.41 4.11 -6.65
C ALA A 128 13.96 5.51 -6.40
N ILE A 129 15.22 5.79 -6.74
CA ILE A 129 15.84 7.11 -6.57
C ILE A 129 15.10 8.18 -7.39
N VAL A 130 14.77 7.89 -8.64
CA VAL A 130 14.06 8.83 -9.53
C VAL A 130 12.69 9.25 -8.97
N VAL A 131 12.01 8.37 -8.22
CA VAL A 131 10.73 8.70 -7.58
C VAL A 131 10.93 9.30 -6.18
N ALA A 132 11.89 8.79 -5.40
CA ALA A 132 12.11 9.18 -4.01
C ALA A 132 12.75 10.56 -3.87
N ALA A 133 13.74 10.91 -4.69
CA ALA A 133 14.42 12.20 -4.61
C ALA A 133 13.47 13.42 -4.78
N PRO A 134 12.64 13.51 -5.85
CA PRO A 134 11.73 14.65 -6.00
C PRO A 134 10.65 14.66 -4.90
N ALA A 135 10.16 13.49 -4.50
CA ALA A 135 9.17 13.42 -3.44
C ALA A 135 9.73 13.82 -2.08
N GLY A 136 10.98 13.47 -1.76
CA GLY A 136 11.65 13.91 -0.54
C GLY A 136 11.80 15.44 -0.49
N VAL A 137 12.14 16.06 -1.62
CA VAL A 137 12.17 17.54 -1.73
C VAL A 137 10.77 18.13 -1.49
N ILE A 138 9.73 17.55 -2.09
CA ILE A 138 8.34 18.01 -1.89
C ILE A 138 7.92 17.86 -0.43
N ILE A 139 8.20 16.72 0.22
CA ILE A 139 7.89 16.50 1.63
C ILE A 139 8.62 17.52 2.50
N TRP A 140 9.90 17.76 2.24
CA TRP A 140 10.69 18.73 2.97
C TRP A 140 10.12 20.15 2.84
N ILE A 141 9.75 20.57 1.61
CA ILE A 141 9.12 21.87 1.35
C ILE A 141 7.80 21.99 2.10
N LEU A 142 6.92 20.99 1.99
CA LEU A 142 5.59 21.03 2.63
C LEU A 142 5.69 21.10 4.15
N GLN A 143 6.68 20.45 4.75
CA GLN A 143 6.85 20.42 6.19
C GLN A 143 7.60 21.63 6.75
N ASN A 144 8.66 22.09 6.07
CA ASN A 144 9.54 23.15 6.61
C ASN A 144 9.06 24.56 6.27
N ILE A 145 8.27 24.74 5.20
CA ILE A 145 7.69 26.04 4.91
C ILE A 145 6.40 26.20 5.71
N THR A 146 6.36 27.23 6.53
CA THR A 146 5.19 27.62 7.32
C THR A 146 4.49 28.81 6.68
N VAL A 147 3.16 28.81 6.71
CA VAL A 147 2.34 29.95 6.30
C VAL A 147 1.46 30.34 7.49
N GLY A 148 1.77 31.48 8.10
CA GLY A 148 1.30 31.82 9.44
C GLY A 148 2.12 31.05 10.48
N ASP A 149 1.44 30.23 11.29
CA ASP A 149 2.03 29.41 12.37
C ASP A 149 1.99 27.90 12.11
N ILE A 150 1.41 27.48 10.99
CA ILE A 150 1.23 26.06 10.61
C ILE A 150 1.97 25.74 9.32
N SER A 151 2.48 24.51 9.22
CA SER A 151 3.16 24.02 8.02
C SER A 151 2.19 23.92 6.84
N ILE A 152 2.70 24.03 5.61
CA ILE A 152 1.87 23.80 4.41
C ILE A 152 1.27 22.39 4.44
N LEU A 153 2.00 21.41 4.98
CA LEU A 153 1.48 20.06 5.20
C LEU A 153 0.22 20.06 6.07
N SER A 154 0.22 20.77 7.20
CA SER A 154 -0.96 20.87 8.07
C SER A 154 -2.13 21.59 7.40
N HIS A 155 -1.86 22.63 6.60
CA HIS A 155 -2.91 23.27 5.79
C HIS A 155 -3.56 22.28 4.81
N CYS A 156 -2.76 21.48 4.12
CA CYS A 156 -3.27 20.43 3.22
C CYS A 156 -4.00 19.32 3.99
N ALA A 157 -3.52 18.93 5.17
CA ALA A 157 -4.16 17.92 6.01
C ALA A 157 -5.55 18.41 6.47
N ASN A 158 -5.66 19.64 6.96
CA ASN A 158 -6.93 20.25 7.39
C ASN A 158 -7.91 20.40 6.21
N PHE A 159 -7.42 20.68 5.00
CA PHE A 159 -8.26 20.69 3.80
C PHE A 159 -8.81 19.31 3.44
N LEU A 160 -8.02 18.25 3.66
CA LEU A 160 -8.41 16.85 3.41
C LEU A 160 -9.22 16.23 4.54
N GLU A 161 -9.16 16.80 5.75
CA GLU A 161 -9.81 16.34 6.97
C GLU A 161 -11.31 16.03 6.83
N PRO A 162 -12.19 16.88 6.24
CA PRO A 162 -13.61 16.55 6.14
C PRO A 162 -13.85 15.28 5.30
N PHE A 163 -13.06 15.08 4.24
CA PHE A 163 -13.15 13.88 3.42
C PHE A 163 -12.55 12.66 4.13
N ALA A 164 -11.41 12.82 4.79
CA ALA A 164 -10.77 11.76 5.57
C ALA A 164 -11.72 11.26 6.68
N ASN A 165 -12.35 12.18 7.40
CA ASN A 165 -13.31 11.85 8.45
C ASN A 165 -14.52 11.08 7.90
N MET A 166 -14.96 11.30 6.67
CA MET A 166 -16.06 10.51 6.07
C MET A 166 -15.69 9.04 5.85
N ILE A 167 -14.42 8.74 5.60
CA ILE A 167 -13.91 7.38 5.39
C ILE A 167 -13.31 6.77 6.67
N GLY A 168 -13.46 7.44 7.82
CA GLY A 168 -12.93 6.96 9.10
C GLY A 168 -11.41 7.10 9.22
N LEU A 169 -10.82 8.05 8.51
CA LEU A 169 -9.41 8.44 8.62
C LEU A 169 -9.31 9.89 9.09
N ASP A 170 -8.10 10.33 9.38
CA ASP A 170 -7.75 11.72 9.68
C ASP A 170 -7.06 12.36 8.46
N GLY A 171 -7.15 13.69 8.32
CA GLY A 171 -6.51 14.47 7.27
C GLY A 171 -5.01 14.21 7.17
N TYR A 172 -4.33 14.05 8.32
CA TYR A 172 -2.92 13.68 8.38
C TYR A 172 -2.65 12.26 7.86
N ILE A 173 -3.53 11.29 8.13
CA ILE A 173 -3.42 9.93 7.59
C ILE A 173 -3.51 9.95 6.07
N LEU A 174 -4.52 10.65 5.53
CA LEU A 174 -4.71 10.73 4.09
C LEU A 174 -3.54 11.46 3.41
N MET A 175 -3.04 12.54 4.02
CA MET A 175 -1.85 13.25 3.54
C MET A 175 -0.60 12.37 3.58
N ALA A 176 -0.42 11.57 4.63
CA ALA A 176 0.70 10.63 4.75
C ALA A 176 0.67 9.56 3.65
N PHE A 177 -0.50 9.05 3.27
CA PHE A 177 -0.61 8.14 2.11
C PHE A 177 -0.28 8.84 0.79
N ILE A 178 -0.76 10.08 0.58
CA ILE A 178 -0.47 10.86 -0.63
C ILE A 178 1.04 11.12 -0.77
N LEU A 179 1.70 11.55 0.30
CA LEU A 179 3.14 11.79 0.33
C LEU A 179 3.96 10.50 0.33
N GLY A 180 3.40 9.41 0.84
CA GLY A 180 3.94 8.06 0.76
C GLY A 180 3.90 7.43 -0.64
N PHE A 181 3.48 8.16 -1.66
CA PHE A 181 3.47 7.68 -3.05
C PHE A 181 4.79 7.02 -3.52
N PRO A 182 6.01 7.50 -3.17
CA PRO A 182 7.26 6.87 -3.61
C PRO A 182 7.47 5.47 -3.05
N ALA A 183 7.12 5.27 -1.77
CA ALA A 183 7.44 4.10 -0.98
C ALA A 183 6.37 3.93 0.10
N ASN A 184 5.79 2.73 0.21
CA ASN A 184 4.74 2.51 1.21
C ASN A 184 5.32 2.43 2.63
N GLU A 185 6.61 2.13 2.77
CA GLU A 185 7.32 2.07 4.05
C GLU A 185 7.30 3.41 4.79
N ILE A 186 7.32 4.55 4.08
CA ILE A 186 7.48 5.89 4.69
C ILE A 186 6.16 6.49 5.19
N VAL A 187 5.02 5.82 5.00
CA VAL A 187 3.71 6.34 5.43
C VAL A 187 3.67 6.59 6.95
N ILE A 188 4.16 5.65 7.76
CA ILE A 188 4.20 5.81 9.23
C ILE A 188 5.20 6.90 9.66
N PRO A 189 6.46 6.93 9.16
CA PRO A 189 7.37 8.04 9.43
C PRO A 189 6.82 9.43 9.06
N ILE A 190 6.14 9.57 7.92
CA ILE A 190 5.51 10.84 7.51
C ILE A 190 4.38 11.20 8.49
N LEU A 191 3.59 10.22 8.91
CA LEU A 191 2.50 10.42 9.86
C LEU A 191 3.04 10.89 11.23
N ILE A 192 4.07 10.25 11.77
CA ILE A 192 4.75 10.65 13.01
C ILE A 192 5.29 12.08 12.87
N MET A 193 6.01 12.37 11.79
CA MET A 193 6.54 13.70 11.49
C MET A 193 5.44 14.77 11.46
N SER A 194 4.31 14.44 10.85
CA SER A 194 3.17 15.35 10.73
C SER A 194 2.51 15.62 12.09
N TYR A 195 2.29 14.59 12.90
CA TYR A 195 1.70 14.74 14.24
C TYR A 195 2.63 15.42 15.25
N MET A 196 3.94 15.21 15.14
CA MET A 196 4.92 15.88 16.00
C MET A 196 5.29 17.29 15.51
N SER A 197 4.83 17.67 14.31
CA SER A 197 5.26 18.90 13.62
C SER A 197 6.79 19.04 13.52
N THR A 198 7.50 17.92 13.35
CA THR A 198 8.97 17.90 13.23
C THR A 198 9.41 18.07 11.79
N GLY A 199 10.55 18.71 11.53
CA GLY A 199 11.07 18.95 10.17
C GLY A 199 11.69 17.72 9.48
N ALA A 200 11.73 16.57 10.14
CA ALA A 200 12.38 15.35 9.67
C ALA A 200 11.53 14.10 9.96
N MET A 201 11.59 13.11 9.06
CA MET A 201 10.98 11.80 9.27
C MET A 201 11.72 11.07 10.40
N LEU A 202 10.97 10.68 11.43
CA LEU A 202 11.48 9.96 12.58
C LEU A 202 10.84 8.56 12.64
N GLU A 203 11.63 7.60 13.07
CA GLU A 203 11.11 6.31 13.57
C GLU A 203 11.14 6.36 15.09
N LEU A 204 10.03 6.01 15.73
CA LEU A 204 9.96 5.95 17.19
C LEU A 204 10.59 4.64 17.67
N ASP A 205 11.47 4.73 18.67
CA ASP A 205 12.21 3.58 19.21
C ASP A 205 11.33 2.58 19.97
N SER A 206 10.09 2.94 20.30
CA SER A 206 9.18 2.06 21.03
C SER A 206 7.75 2.07 20.50
N LEU A 207 7.14 0.88 20.50
CA LEU A 207 5.73 0.68 20.13
C LEU A 207 4.78 1.43 21.09
N GLN A 208 5.19 1.60 22.34
CA GLN A 208 4.42 2.34 23.36
C GLN A 208 4.40 3.84 23.05
N ALA A 209 5.53 4.45 22.69
CA ALA A 209 5.56 5.84 22.27
C ALA A 209 4.71 6.08 21.01
N LEU A 210 4.72 5.12 20.07
CA LEU A 210 3.85 5.17 18.90
C LEU A 210 2.37 5.11 19.30
N LYS A 211 1.99 4.21 20.20
CA LYS A 211 0.62 4.14 20.73
C LYS A 211 0.18 5.46 21.35
N ASP A 212 0.99 6.02 22.25
CA ASP A 212 0.64 7.23 22.98
C ASP A 212 0.47 8.42 22.02
N LEU A 213 1.34 8.54 21.01
CA LEU A 213 1.21 9.55 19.95
C LEU A 213 -0.11 9.40 19.18
N LEU A 214 -0.45 8.19 18.73
CA LEU A 214 -1.66 7.96 17.93
C LEU A 214 -2.93 8.24 18.75
N VAL A 215 -2.99 7.75 19.99
CA VAL A 215 -4.16 7.97 20.87
C VAL A 215 -4.32 9.45 21.23
N ASN A 216 -3.22 10.16 21.51
CA ASN A 216 -3.25 11.59 21.80
C ASN A 216 -3.72 12.44 20.61
N ASN A 217 -3.53 11.96 19.38
CA ASN A 217 -4.04 12.58 18.15
C ASN A 217 -5.43 12.04 17.75
N GLY A 218 -6.18 11.44 18.68
CA GLY A 218 -7.57 11.07 18.47
C GLY A 218 -7.79 9.75 17.73
N TRP A 219 -6.78 8.90 17.60
CA TRP A 219 -6.96 7.61 16.94
C TRP A 219 -7.87 6.68 17.74
N THR A 220 -8.99 6.32 17.13
CA THR A 220 -9.90 5.29 17.64
C THR A 220 -9.60 3.93 17.02
N MET A 221 -10.18 2.86 17.59
CA MET A 221 -10.08 1.52 17.00
C MET A 221 -10.65 1.49 15.56
N LEU A 222 -11.69 2.28 15.31
CA LEU A 222 -12.25 2.47 13.97
C LEU A 222 -11.21 3.07 13.00
N THR A 223 -10.52 4.12 13.44
CA THR A 223 -9.47 4.78 12.67
C THR A 223 -8.33 3.83 12.33
N ALA A 224 -7.92 3.00 13.29
CA ALA A 224 -6.89 1.97 13.07
C ALA A 224 -7.33 0.93 12.04
N ILE A 225 -8.57 0.41 12.15
CA ILE A 225 -9.12 -0.57 11.19
C ILE A 225 -9.24 0.04 9.79
N CYS A 226 -9.80 1.25 9.66
CA CYS A 226 -9.87 1.95 8.38
C CYS A 226 -8.48 2.20 7.80
N THR A 227 -7.49 2.56 8.63
CA THR A 227 -6.11 2.75 8.17
C THR A 227 -5.48 1.45 7.66
N MET A 228 -5.73 0.32 8.34
CA MET A 228 -5.27 -0.99 7.88
C MET A 228 -5.93 -1.38 6.54
N LEU A 229 -7.24 -1.18 6.41
CA LEU A 229 -7.99 -1.47 5.19
C LEU A 229 -7.57 -0.55 4.03
N PHE A 230 -7.32 0.73 4.30
CA PHE A 230 -6.82 1.67 3.31
C PHE A 230 -5.37 1.34 2.91
N SER A 231 -4.52 0.96 3.87
CA SER A 231 -3.16 0.50 3.59
C SER A 231 -3.13 -0.71 2.65
N LEU A 232 -4.09 -1.64 2.77
CA LEU A 232 -4.22 -2.76 1.84
C LEU A 232 -4.69 -2.36 0.44
N ASN A 233 -5.62 -1.42 0.35
CA ASN A 233 -6.38 -1.18 -0.86
C ASN A 233 -5.99 0.12 -1.60
N HIS A 234 -5.10 0.96 -1.08
CA HIS A 234 -4.70 2.19 -1.76
C HIS A 234 -3.86 1.94 -3.03
N PHE A 235 -3.62 3.02 -3.78
CA PHE A 235 -2.80 3.04 -4.98
C PHE A 235 -1.41 2.38 -4.79
N PRO A 236 -0.82 1.82 -5.86
CA PRO A 236 0.50 1.24 -5.76
C PRO A 236 1.56 2.34 -5.69
N CYS A 237 2.71 2.04 -5.09
CA CYS A 237 3.83 2.99 -5.02
C CYS A 237 4.35 3.34 -6.43
N GLY A 238 5.04 4.48 -6.55
CA GLY A 238 5.50 5.01 -7.83
C GLY A 238 6.40 4.05 -8.61
N THR A 239 7.26 3.28 -7.92
CA THR A 239 8.10 2.24 -8.55
C THR A 239 7.26 1.15 -9.21
N THR A 240 6.15 0.78 -8.59
CA THR A 240 5.19 -0.19 -9.11
C THR A 240 4.47 0.39 -10.33
N LEU A 241 3.96 1.63 -10.27
CA LEU A 241 3.32 2.29 -11.42
C LEU A 241 4.24 2.45 -12.62
N LEU A 242 5.50 2.85 -12.39
CA LEU A 242 6.51 2.91 -13.45
C LEU A 242 6.77 1.54 -14.08
N THR A 243 6.70 0.47 -13.28
CA THR A 243 6.85 -0.89 -13.78
C THR A 243 5.62 -1.32 -14.59
N ILE A 244 4.41 -1.01 -14.14
CA ILE A 244 3.16 -1.23 -14.91
C ILE A 244 3.23 -0.52 -16.26
N TYR A 245 3.68 0.74 -16.28
CA TYR A 245 3.85 1.50 -17.52
C TYR A 245 4.85 0.83 -18.46
N LYS A 246 5.98 0.33 -17.95
CA LYS A 246 6.98 -0.39 -18.77
C LYS A 246 6.47 -1.72 -19.31
N GLU A 247 5.65 -2.45 -18.55
CA GLU A 247 5.07 -3.73 -18.99
C GLU A 247 3.91 -3.55 -19.98
N THR A 248 3.05 -2.57 -19.73
CA THR A 248 1.82 -2.37 -20.54
C THR A 248 2.01 -1.39 -21.70
N LYS A 249 3.04 -0.54 -21.64
CA LYS A 249 3.28 0.61 -22.53
C LYS A 249 2.05 1.52 -22.71
N SER A 250 1.13 1.54 -21.75
CA SER A 250 -0.15 2.24 -21.86
C SER A 250 -0.45 3.05 -20.61
N LYS A 251 -0.55 4.37 -20.79
CA LYS A 251 -0.93 5.31 -19.72
C LYS A 251 -2.33 5.01 -19.16
N LYS A 252 -3.26 4.54 -20.01
CA LYS A 252 -4.62 4.17 -19.62
C LYS A 252 -4.61 3.08 -18.55
N TRP A 253 -3.81 2.04 -18.74
CA TRP A 253 -3.73 0.91 -17.80
C TRP A 253 -2.96 1.26 -16.54
N THR A 254 -1.89 2.07 -16.65
CA THR A 254 -1.20 2.60 -15.46
C THR A 254 -2.14 3.43 -14.59
N PHE A 255 -2.97 4.29 -15.18
CA PHE A 255 -3.94 5.09 -14.45
C PHE A 255 -5.08 4.24 -13.86
N ALA A 256 -5.55 3.23 -14.60
CA ALA A 256 -6.52 2.28 -14.08
C ALA A 256 -5.97 1.51 -12.85
N SER A 257 -4.69 1.11 -12.87
CA SER A 257 -4.02 0.48 -11.73
C SER A 257 -3.86 1.40 -10.52
N PHE A 258 -3.88 2.73 -10.71
CA PHE A 258 -3.92 3.70 -9.62
C PHE A 258 -5.33 3.88 -9.07
N ILE A 259 -6.31 4.09 -9.95
CA ILE A 259 -7.69 4.41 -9.56
C ILE A 259 -8.43 3.22 -8.96
N ILE A 260 -8.34 2.03 -9.56
CA ILE A 260 -9.16 0.88 -9.15
C ILE A 260 -8.91 0.51 -7.68
N PRO A 261 -7.66 0.38 -7.21
CA PRO A 261 -7.39 0.18 -5.79
C PRO A 261 -7.87 1.37 -4.96
N THR A 262 -7.50 2.60 -5.32
CA THR A 262 -7.87 3.80 -4.55
C THR A 262 -9.37 3.93 -4.30
N ILE A 263 -10.20 3.76 -5.33
CA ILE A 263 -11.66 3.76 -5.18
C ILE A 263 -12.11 2.61 -4.30
N THR A 264 -11.55 1.41 -4.49
CA THR A 264 -11.88 0.24 -3.66
C THR A 264 -11.58 0.52 -2.19
N GLY A 265 -10.41 1.10 -1.88
CA GLY A 265 -10.02 1.48 -0.52
C GLY A 265 -10.96 2.52 0.08
N ILE A 266 -11.26 3.59 -0.66
CA ILE A 266 -12.21 4.64 -0.23
C ILE A 266 -13.58 4.04 0.06
N VAL A 267 -14.11 3.21 -0.85
CA VAL A 267 -15.45 2.60 -0.70
C VAL A 267 -15.50 1.64 0.50
N ILE A 268 -14.49 0.79 0.67
CA ILE A 268 -14.43 -0.14 1.81
C ILE A 268 -14.34 0.64 3.12
N CYS A 269 -13.45 1.64 3.21
CA CYS A 269 -13.30 2.44 4.43
C CYS A 269 -14.56 3.26 4.73
N PHE A 270 -15.19 3.84 3.71
CA PHE A 270 -16.47 4.52 3.85
C PHE A 270 -17.55 3.59 4.41
N ILE A 271 -17.73 2.41 3.83
CA ILE A 271 -18.73 1.44 4.30
C ILE A 271 -18.47 1.07 5.76
N VAL A 272 -17.21 0.76 6.12
CA VAL A 272 -16.84 0.39 7.50
C VAL A 272 -17.03 1.54 8.48
N ALA A 273 -16.63 2.77 8.10
CA ALA A 273 -16.78 3.95 8.94
C ALA A 273 -18.25 4.30 9.20
N GLN A 274 -19.09 4.25 8.16
CA GLN A 274 -20.51 4.56 8.29
C GLN A 274 -21.26 3.48 9.06
N THR A 275 -20.96 2.19 8.84
CA THR A 275 -21.59 1.12 9.62
C THR A 275 -21.20 1.20 11.09
N ALA A 276 -19.93 1.41 11.41
CA ALA A 276 -19.47 1.57 12.79
C ALA A 276 -20.18 2.74 13.50
N ARG A 277 -20.30 3.89 12.83
CA ARG A 277 -21.03 5.06 13.36
C ARG A 277 -22.51 4.80 13.56
N LEU A 278 -23.17 4.05 12.66
CA LEU A 278 -24.56 3.64 12.82
C LEU A 278 -24.77 2.75 14.05
N PHE A 279 -23.78 1.92 14.40
CA PHE A 279 -23.79 1.10 15.61
C PHE A 279 -23.28 1.85 16.86
N GLY A 280 -22.98 3.15 16.76
CA GLY A 280 -22.54 3.98 17.88
C GLY A 280 -21.05 3.82 18.26
N PHE A 281 -20.25 3.16 17.42
CA PHE A 281 -18.80 3.09 17.60
C PHE A 281 -18.13 4.30 16.91
N TYR A 282 -17.45 5.13 17.69
CA TYR A 282 -16.66 6.28 17.24
C TYR A 282 -15.15 5.97 17.34
#